data_AF-A0A7C4MM61-F1
#
_entry.id   AF-A0A7C4MM61-F1
#
_cell.length_a   1.000
_cell.length_b   1.000
_cell.length_c   1.000
_cell.angle_alpha   90.00
_cell.angle_beta   90.00
_cell.angle_gamma   90.00
#
_symmetry.space_group_name_H-M   'P 1'
#
loop_
_entity.id
_entity.type
_entity.pdbx_description
1 polymer ?
#
loop_
_entity_poly.entity_id
_entity_poly.type
_entity_poly.pdbx_seq_one_letter_code
_entity_poly.pdbx_strand_id
1 'polypeptide(L)'
;MEQERLLNSDAFAGFIDETLRQQAIAFAEKLIDSEIRVKRHQLYSIPSAIQAGGLKEIQELVKKQAEKDNRNTEFWKAIQAHIAQNTPDGRTGLFHIVRIFLSENGFLPSEDAVQNPSEKKQLQRKNKEIVNQVIDQVLQVYFEHFGCHYFFRIQKGKTS
;
A
#
# COMPACT_ATOMS: atom_id res chain seq x y z
N MET A 1 -6.86 -23.09 1.43
CA MET A 1 -5.64 -23.88 1.16
C MET A 1 -4.54 -23.05 0.48
N GLU A 2 -4.73 -22.45 -0.70
CA GLU A 2 -3.64 -21.66 -1.35
C GLU A 2 -3.29 -20.35 -0.64
N GLN A 3 -4.29 -19.61 -0.13
CA GLN A 3 -4.06 -18.37 0.62
C GLN A 3 -3.32 -18.62 1.94
N GLU A 4 -3.73 -19.64 2.68
CA GLU A 4 -3.06 -20.03 3.94
C GLU A 4 -1.64 -20.53 3.68
N ARG A 5 -1.41 -21.24 2.56
CA ARG A 5 -0.05 -21.61 2.13
C ARG A 5 0.81 -20.38 1.81
N LEU A 6 0.24 -19.37 1.17
CA LEU A 6 0.94 -18.10 0.91
C LEU A 6 1.32 -17.41 2.23
N LEU A 7 0.34 -17.18 3.10
CA LEU A 7 0.53 -16.40 4.33
C LEU A 7 1.51 -17.06 5.31
N ASN A 8 1.64 -18.39 5.25
CA ASN A 8 2.57 -19.16 6.07
C ASN A 8 3.90 -19.49 5.36
N SER A 9 4.17 -18.92 4.19
CA SER A 9 5.42 -19.17 3.45
C SER A 9 6.56 -18.26 3.90
N ASP A 10 7.80 -18.77 3.89
CA ASP A 10 9.01 -17.98 4.17
C ASP A 10 9.15 -16.80 3.20
N ALA A 11 8.72 -16.98 1.95
CA ALA A 11 8.71 -15.93 0.94
C ALA A 11 7.80 -14.76 1.34
N PHE A 12 6.63 -15.06 1.91
CA PHE A 12 5.74 -14.02 2.42
C PHE A 12 6.30 -13.35 3.67
N ALA A 13 6.86 -14.11 4.61
CA ALA A 13 7.54 -13.54 5.77
C ALA A 13 8.65 -12.55 5.37
N GLY A 14 9.54 -12.96 4.46
CA GLY A 14 10.60 -12.09 3.94
C GLY A 14 10.07 -10.86 3.17
N PHE A 15 8.95 -11.01 2.46
CA PHE A 15 8.29 -9.89 1.79
C PHE A 15 7.76 -8.85 2.80
N ILE A 16 7.13 -9.29 3.89
CA ILE A 16 6.63 -8.40 4.94
C ILE A 16 7.77 -7.71 5.67
N ASP A 17 8.80 -8.45 6.06
CA ASP A 17 9.86 -7.91 6.90
C ASP A 17 10.80 -6.94 6.16
N GLU A 18 11.13 -7.24 4.90
CA GLU A 18 12.14 -6.47 4.16
C GLU A 18 11.53 -5.63 3.05
N THR A 19 10.86 -6.27 2.08
CA THR A 19 10.36 -5.55 0.90
C THR A 19 9.34 -4.50 1.29
N LEU A 20 8.35 -4.86 2.11
CA LEU A 20 7.29 -3.95 2.54
C LEU A 20 7.86 -2.79 3.36
N ARG A 21 8.79 -3.09 4.28
CA ARG A 21 9.50 -2.10 5.09
C ARG A 21 10.29 -1.11 4.24
N GLN A 22 11.08 -1.57 3.28
CA GLN A 22 11.85 -0.70 2.38
C GLN A 22 10.95 0.23 1.59
N GLN A 23 9.81 -0.28 1.10
CA GLN A 23 8.86 0.52 0.33
C GLN A 23 8.16 1.57 1.19
N ALA A 24 7.80 1.22 2.43
CA ALA A 24 7.25 2.15 3.41
C ALA A 24 8.23 3.29 3.72
N ILE A 25 9.51 2.96 3.90
CA ILE A 25 10.60 3.93 4.11
C ILE A 25 10.77 4.84 2.89
N ALA A 26 10.85 4.26 1.68
CA ALA A 26 11.02 5.02 0.46
C ALA A 26 9.86 6.00 0.23
N PHE A 27 8.64 5.58 0.52
CA PHE A 27 7.48 6.47 0.45
C PHE A 27 7.53 7.59 1.50
N ALA A 28 7.94 7.29 2.72
CA ALA A 28 8.15 8.30 3.76
C ALA A 28 9.22 9.35 3.39
N GLU A 29 10.37 8.92 2.86
CA GLU A 29 11.41 9.83 2.38
C GLU A 29 10.91 10.67 1.20
N LYS A 30 10.16 10.09 0.25
CA LYS A 30 9.55 10.86 -0.85
C LYS A 30 8.67 12.00 -0.32
N LEU A 31 7.89 11.78 0.73
CA LEU A 31 7.09 12.85 1.33
C LEU A 31 7.96 13.93 1.99
N ILE A 32 9.04 13.53 2.66
CA ILE A 32 9.99 14.46 3.29
C ILE A 32 10.69 15.32 2.23
N ASP A 33 11.22 14.68 1.19
CA ASP A 33 11.92 15.35 0.08
C ASP A 33 11.00 16.28 -0.71
N SER A 34 9.70 15.97 -0.76
CA SER A 34 8.68 16.83 -1.37
C SER A 34 8.16 17.93 -0.43
N GLU A 35 8.77 18.09 0.75
CA GLU A 35 8.34 19.01 1.82
C GLU A 35 6.88 18.82 2.29
N ILE A 36 6.31 17.64 2.05
CA ILE A 36 4.94 17.30 2.45
C ILE A 36 4.94 17.02 3.95
N ARG A 37 4.46 18.00 4.72
CA ARG A 37 4.37 17.92 6.17
C ARG A 37 3.19 17.06 6.63
N VAL A 38 3.48 15.99 7.36
CA VAL A 38 2.47 15.13 7.97
C VAL A 38 2.29 15.49 9.45
N LYS A 39 1.04 15.73 9.85
CA LYS A 39 0.68 16.00 11.25
C LYS A 39 0.46 14.70 12.01
N ARG A 40 0.77 14.71 13.31
CA ARG A 40 0.58 13.57 14.22
C ARG A 40 -0.81 12.92 14.11
N HIS A 41 -1.88 13.73 14.13
CA HIS A 41 -3.23 13.19 14.04
C HIS A 41 -3.53 12.49 12.71
N GLN A 42 -2.88 12.90 11.61
CA GLN A 42 -3.05 12.23 10.30
C GLN A 42 -2.43 10.83 10.34
N LEU A 43 -1.26 10.69 10.97
CA LEU A 43 -0.61 9.40 11.17
C LEU A 43 -1.44 8.48 12.08
N TYR A 44 -2.01 9.01 13.17
CA TYR A 44 -2.86 8.22 14.07
C TYR A 44 -4.19 7.79 13.44
N SER A 45 -4.74 8.56 12.49
CA SER A 45 -6.01 8.18 11.83
C SER A 45 -5.89 6.99 10.88
N ILE A 46 -4.69 6.69 10.37
CA ILE A 46 -4.48 5.61 9.41
C ILE A 46 -4.67 4.23 10.05
N PRO A 47 -3.98 3.87 11.17
CA PRO A 47 -4.20 2.61 11.86
C PRO A 47 -5.65 2.40 12.26
N SER A 48 -6.34 3.43 12.77
CA SER A 48 -7.74 3.33 13.16
C SER A 48 -8.66 3.01 11.99
N ALA A 49 -8.44 3.60 10.81
CA ALA A 49 -9.21 3.27 9.62
C ALA A 49 -8.95 1.82 9.15
N ILE A 50 -7.68 1.39 9.14
CA ILE A 50 -7.32 0.02 8.77
C ILE A 50 -7.96 -0.99 9.74
N GLN A 51 -7.95 -0.72 11.05
CA GLN A 51 -8.60 -1.58 12.05
C GLN A 51 -10.12 -1.62 11.93
N ALA A 52 -10.75 -0.52 11.48
CA ALA A 52 -12.20 -0.45 11.33
C ALA A 52 -12.73 -1.28 10.14
N GLY A 53 -11.94 -1.43 9.06
CA GLY A 53 -12.40 -2.20 7.89
C GLY A 53 -11.40 -2.29 6.74
N GLY A 54 -10.11 -2.35 7.06
CA GLY A 54 -9.03 -2.61 6.13
C GLY A 54 -8.92 -1.59 5.01
N LEU A 55 -8.65 -2.10 3.81
CA LEU A 55 -8.47 -1.35 2.57
C LEU A 55 -9.64 -0.42 2.25
N LYS A 56 -10.87 -0.88 2.48
CA LYS A 56 -12.07 -0.10 2.16
C LYS A 56 -12.12 1.19 2.99
N GLU A 57 -11.96 1.06 4.30
CA GLU A 57 -12.06 2.19 5.22
C GLU A 57 -10.87 3.16 5.08
N ILE A 58 -9.66 2.66 4.82
CA ILE A 58 -8.53 3.56 4.52
C ILE A 58 -8.72 4.30 3.18
N GLN A 59 -9.24 3.64 2.14
CA GLN A 59 -9.56 4.30 0.86
C GLN A 59 -10.64 5.38 1.05
N GLU A 60 -11.66 5.11 1.85
CA GLU A 60 -12.71 6.07 2.17
C GLU A 60 -12.18 7.27 2.98
N LEU A 61 -11.40 7.02 4.02
CA LEU A 61 -10.73 8.06 4.81
C LEU A 61 -9.90 8.95 3.89
N VAL A 62 -9.01 8.35 3.10
CA VAL A 62 -8.07 9.07 2.25
C VAL A 62 -8.80 9.88 1.20
N LYS A 63 -9.83 9.32 0.54
CA LYS A 63 -10.68 10.04 -0.41
C LYS A 63 -11.33 11.27 0.24
N LYS A 64 -12.03 11.08 1.37
CA LYS A 64 -12.69 12.17 2.10
C LYS A 64 -11.73 13.26 2.52
N GLN A 65 -10.50 12.91 2.90
CA GLN A 65 -9.51 13.89 3.34
C GLN A 65 -8.80 14.59 2.17
N ALA A 66 -8.63 13.90 1.03
CA ALA A 66 -8.07 14.46 -0.19
C ALA A 66 -9.04 15.42 -0.92
N GLU A 67 -10.35 15.27 -0.70
CA GLU A 67 -11.40 16.15 -1.23
C GLU A 67 -11.61 17.41 -0.38
N LYS A 68 -11.17 17.41 0.89
CA LYS A 68 -11.21 18.63 1.71
C LYS A 68 -10.21 19.64 1.16
N ASP A 69 -10.63 20.87 0.97
CA ASP A 69 -9.75 21.98 0.59
C ASP A 69 -9.05 22.55 1.84
N ASN A 70 -7.91 21.99 2.20
CA ASN A 70 -7.11 22.51 3.32
C ASN A 70 -5.60 22.30 3.09
N ARG A 71 -4.77 22.92 3.93
CA ARG A 71 -3.30 22.85 3.83
C ARG A 71 -2.69 21.45 4.01
N ASN A 72 -3.48 20.40 4.28
CA ASN A 72 -2.98 19.04 4.49
C ASN A 72 -3.46 18.06 3.41
N THR A 73 -4.09 18.57 2.35
CA THR A 73 -4.65 17.78 1.25
C THR A 73 -3.58 17.04 0.45
N GLU A 74 -2.37 17.58 0.35
CA GLU A 74 -1.26 16.97 -0.40
C GLU A 74 -0.83 15.63 0.18
N PHE A 75 -0.74 15.52 1.51
CA PHE A 75 -0.46 14.25 2.18
C PHE A 75 -1.51 13.19 1.81
N TRP A 76 -2.79 13.55 1.90
CA TRP A 76 -3.87 12.62 1.61
C TRP A 76 -3.92 12.24 0.14
N LYS A 77 -3.65 13.18 -0.78
CA LYS A 77 -3.50 12.90 -2.21
C LYS A 77 -2.32 11.96 -2.47
N ALA A 78 -1.20 12.15 -1.78
CA ALA A 78 -0.04 11.27 -1.92
C ALA A 78 -0.34 9.84 -1.43
N ILE A 79 -1.01 9.69 -0.29
CA ILE A 79 -1.50 8.39 0.19
C ILE A 79 -2.48 7.79 -0.82
N GLN A 80 -3.43 8.58 -1.32
CA GLN A 80 -4.44 8.16 -2.28
C GLN A 80 -3.79 7.58 -3.53
N ALA A 81 -2.82 8.29 -4.09
CA ALA A 81 -2.04 7.82 -5.22
C ALA A 81 -1.27 6.55 -4.86
N HIS A 82 -0.64 6.49 -3.69
CA HIS A 82 0.19 5.37 -3.29
C HIS A 82 -0.59 4.05 -3.07
N ILE A 83 -1.81 4.13 -2.52
CA ILE A 83 -2.69 2.97 -2.31
C ILE A 83 -3.70 2.77 -3.44
N ALA A 84 -3.63 3.57 -4.51
CA ALA A 84 -4.48 3.38 -5.68
C ALA A 84 -4.09 2.10 -6.42
N GLN A 85 -5.10 1.35 -6.88
CA GLN A 85 -4.88 0.16 -7.70
C GLN A 85 -4.22 0.47 -9.04
N ASN A 86 -4.55 1.65 -9.59
CA ASN A 86 -4.00 2.15 -10.84
C ASN A 86 -3.23 3.43 -10.53
N THR A 87 -1.91 3.33 -10.48
CA THR A 87 -1.04 4.51 -10.42
C THR A 87 -0.69 4.95 -11.85
N PRO A 88 -0.73 6.25 -12.17
CA PRO A 88 -0.30 6.76 -13.48
C PRO A 88 1.15 6.35 -13.81
N ASP A 89 2.01 6.33 -12.80
CA ASP A 89 3.43 5.98 -12.94
C ASP A 89 3.69 4.46 -12.84
N GLY A 90 2.63 3.66 -12.61
CA GLY A 90 2.58 2.21 -12.74
C GLY A 90 3.50 1.36 -11.84
N ARG A 91 4.48 1.94 -11.13
CA ARG A 91 5.65 1.19 -10.64
C ARG A 91 5.97 1.29 -9.15
N THR A 92 5.30 2.14 -8.36
CA THR A 92 5.69 2.41 -6.96
C THR A 92 4.54 2.41 -5.96
N GLY A 93 3.33 2.00 -6.38
CA GLY A 93 2.17 1.90 -5.48
C GLY A 93 2.16 0.57 -4.71
N LEU A 94 1.56 0.56 -3.53
CA LEU A 94 1.46 -0.63 -2.68
C LEU A 94 0.82 -1.82 -3.43
N PHE A 95 -0.22 -1.54 -4.23
CA PHE A 95 -0.87 -2.53 -5.10
C PHE A 95 0.09 -3.18 -6.11
N HIS A 96 0.97 -2.38 -6.69
CA HIS A 96 1.93 -2.87 -7.68
C HIS A 96 2.96 -3.79 -7.04
N ILE A 97 3.51 -3.40 -5.90
CA ILE A 97 4.50 -4.19 -5.15
C ILE A 97 3.91 -5.54 -4.72
N VAL A 98 2.70 -5.55 -4.16
CA VAL A 98 2.00 -6.80 -3.80
C VAL A 98 1.72 -7.65 -5.05
N ARG A 99 1.28 -7.04 -6.15
CA ARG A 99 1.01 -7.76 -7.40
C ARG A 99 2.26 -8.41 -7.98
N ILE A 100 3.41 -7.71 -7.99
CA ILE A 100 4.70 -8.27 -8.43
C ILE A 100 5.05 -9.48 -7.58
N PHE A 101 5.07 -9.32 -6.25
CA PHE A 101 5.41 -10.39 -5.33
C PHE A 101 4.55 -11.64 -5.56
N LEU A 102 3.24 -11.47 -5.68
CA LEU A 102 2.33 -12.60 -5.92
C LEU A 102 2.53 -13.24 -7.30
N SER A 103 2.86 -12.45 -8.32
CA SER A 103 3.16 -12.96 -9.66
C SER A 103 4.46 -13.77 -9.68
N GLU A 104 5.54 -13.25 -9.10
CA GLU A 104 6.87 -13.87 -9.07
C GLU A 104 6.87 -15.18 -8.27
N ASN A 105 5.99 -15.30 -7.28
CA ASN A 105 5.83 -16.50 -6.47
C ASN A 105 4.71 -17.43 -6.98
N GLY A 106 4.18 -17.19 -8.18
CA GLY A 106 3.23 -18.08 -8.86
C GLY A 106 1.81 -18.09 -8.27
N PHE A 107 1.44 -17.10 -7.45
CA PHE A 107 0.10 -16.94 -6.90
C PHE A 107 -0.85 -16.18 -7.82
N LEU A 108 -0.33 -15.42 -8.78
CA LEU A 108 -1.12 -14.80 -9.83
C LEU A 108 -0.86 -15.49 -11.18
N PRO A 109 -1.86 -16.16 -11.78
CA PRO A 109 -1.76 -16.66 -13.14
C PRO A 109 -1.54 -15.52 -14.16
N SER A 110 -0.71 -15.81 -15.17
CA SER A 110 -0.41 -14.86 -16.24
C SER A 110 -1.64 -14.57 -17.11
N GLU A 111 -1.91 -13.29 -17.29
CA GLU A 111 -3.02 -12.79 -18.11
C GLU A 111 -2.69 -12.76 -19.61
N ASP A 112 -1.41 -12.86 -19.97
CA ASP A 112 -0.94 -12.75 -21.36
C ASP A 112 -1.13 -14.05 -22.15
N ALA A 113 -1.23 -15.18 -21.44
CA ALA A 113 -1.55 -16.47 -22.05
C ALA A 113 -3.03 -16.60 -22.45
N VAL A 114 -3.91 -15.70 -21.96
CA VAL A 114 -5.34 -15.78 -22.19
C VAL A 114 -5.74 -14.95 -23.41
N GLN A 115 -6.05 -15.63 -24.50
CA GLN A 115 -6.45 -15.01 -25.77
C GLN A 115 -7.91 -14.55 -25.77
N ASN A 116 -8.79 -15.24 -25.05
CA ASN A 116 -10.21 -14.90 -24.98
C ASN A 116 -10.43 -13.64 -24.11
N PRO A 117 -11.01 -12.55 -24.63
CA PRO A 117 -11.21 -11.30 -23.87
C PRO A 117 -12.10 -11.46 -22.63
N SER A 118 -13.11 -12.33 -22.70
CA SER A 118 -14.02 -12.58 -21.57
C SER A 118 -13.29 -13.31 -20.44
N GLU A 119 -12.55 -14.37 -20.78
CA GLU A 119 -11.74 -15.13 -19.82
C GLU A 119 -10.64 -14.27 -19.23
N LYS A 120 -9.98 -13.43 -20.05
CA LYS A 120 -8.96 -12.48 -19.57
C LYS A 120 -9.55 -11.51 -18.55
N LYS A 121 -10.76 -10.99 -18.80
CA LYS A 121 -11.46 -10.10 -17.86
C LYS A 121 -11.86 -10.81 -16.57
N GLN A 122 -12.29 -12.07 -16.64
CA GLN A 122 -12.59 -12.88 -15.45
C GLN A 122 -11.32 -13.13 -14.63
N LEU A 123 -10.21 -13.47 -15.29
CA LEU A 123 -8.91 -13.67 -14.65
C LEU A 123 -8.42 -12.40 -13.95
N GLN A 124 -8.54 -11.25 -14.62
CA GLN A 124 -8.19 -9.94 -14.04
C GLN A 124 -8.98 -9.63 -12.77
N ARG A 125 -10.29 -9.96 -12.74
CA ARG A 125 -11.12 -9.79 -11.54
C ARG A 125 -10.65 -10.69 -10.41
N LYS A 126 -10.39 -11.98 -10.70
CA LYS A 126 -9.88 -12.93 -9.73
C LYS A 126 -8.52 -12.53 -9.17
N ASN A 127 -7.58 -12.14 -10.04
CA ASN A 127 -6.26 -11.64 -9.64
C ASN A 127 -6.39 -10.41 -8.74
N LYS A 128 -7.29 -9.48 -9.10
CA LYS A 128 -7.57 -8.29 -8.30
C LYS A 128 -8.13 -8.63 -6.91
N GLU A 129 -9.02 -9.62 -6.81
CA GLU A 129 -9.55 -10.08 -5.52
C GLU A 129 -8.45 -10.66 -4.63
N ILE A 130 -7.55 -11.48 -5.19
CA ILE A 130 -6.40 -12.04 -4.46
C ILE A 130 -5.49 -10.91 -3.97
N VAL A 131 -5.14 -9.96 -4.84
CA VAL A 131 -4.32 -8.81 -4.46
C VAL A 131 -4.98 -8.00 -3.34
N ASN A 132 -6.28 -7.72 -3.43
CA ASN A 132 -7.02 -7.00 -2.39
C ASN A 132 -6.93 -7.71 -1.03
N GLN A 133 -7.11 -9.04 -1.02
CA GLN A 133 -7.04 -9.83 0.21
C GLN A 133 -5.65 -9.75 0.86
N VAL A 134 -4.59 -9.81 0.05
CA VAL A 134 -3.21 -9.69 0.56
C VAL A 134 -2.94 -8.27 1.03
N ILE A 135 -3.43 -7.26 0.31
CA ILE A 135 -3.33 -5.85 0.73
C ILE A 135 -3.92 -5.65 2.13
N ASP A 136 -5.09 -6.22 2.40
CA ASP A 136 -5.71 -6.15 3.74
C ASP A 136 -4.80 -6.72 4.85
N GLN A 137 -4.01 -7.76 4.55
CA GLN A 137 -3.08 -8.35 5.52
C GLN A 137 -1.84 -7.47 5.76
N VAL A 138 -1.37 -6.77 4.73
CA VAL A 138 -0.09 -6.04 4.81
C VAL A 138 -0.24 -4.57 5.15
N LEU A 139 -1.44 -4.01 5.01
CA LEU A 139 -1.71 -2.58 5.21
C LEU A 139 -1.25 -2.07 6.58
N GLN A 140 -1.58 -2.81 7.64
CA GLN A 140 -1.24 -2.40 9.00
C GLN A 140 0.28 -2.32 9.19
N VAL A 141 1.00 -3.39 8.80
CA VAL A 141 2.46 -3.47 8.92
C VAL A 141 3.14 -2.40 8.06
N TYR A 142 2.65 -2.20 6.83
CA TYR A 142 3.16 -1.16 5.94
C TYR A 142 3.10 0.23 6.57
N PHE A 143 1.93 0.60 7.10
CA PHE A 143 1.73 1.93 7.68
C PHE A 143 2.38 2.11 9.05
N GLU A 144 2.65 1.03 9.78
CA GLU A 144 3.48 1.05 10.98
C GLU A 144 4.93 1.42 10.62
N HIS A 145 5.55 0.71 9.66
CA HIS A 145 6.90 1.03 9.20
C HIS A 145 7.01 2.47 8.66
N PHE A 146 6.04 2.89 7.84
CA PHE A 146 5.95 4.25 7.33
C PHE A 146 5.92 5.28 8.47
N GLY A 147 5.02 5.08 9.46
CA GLY A 147 4.85 5.99 10.59
C GLY A 147 6.11 6.07 11.46
N CYS A 148 6.69 4.92 11.82
CA CYS A 148 7.91 4.83 12.61
C CYS A 148 9.08 5.59 11.94
N HIS A 149 9.30 5.35 10.65
CA HIS A 149 10.38 6.00 9.91
C HIS A 149 10.17 7.50 9.76
N TYR A 150 8.97 7.91 9.36
CA TYR A 150 8.64 9.34 9.19
C TYR A 150 8.85 10.11 10.50
N PHE A 151 8.40 9.57 11.64
CA PHE A 151 8.59 10.21 12.95
C PHE A 151 10.07 10.34 13.32
N PHE A 152 10.85 9.28 13.12
CA PHE A 152 12.28 9.28 13.42
C PHE A 152 13.04 10.35 12.62
N ARG A 153 12.77 10.46 11.32
CA ARG A 153 13.41 11.44 10.44
C ARG A 153 13.07 12.88 10.83
N ILE A 154 11.80 13.17 11.10
CA ILE A 154 11.38 14.51 11.53
C ILE A 154 11.95 14.87 12.92
N GLN A 155 12.15 13.90 13.82
CA GLN A 155 12.80 14.17 15.10
C GLN A 155 14.28 14.51 14.93
N LYS A 156 15.02 13.75 14.12
CA LYS A 156 16.44 14.03 13.81
C LYS A 156 16.65 15.41 13.16
N GLY A 157 15.75 15.79 12.26
CA GLY A 157 15.79 17.11 11.61
C GLY A 157 15.48 18.29 12.53
N LYS A 158 14.93 18.06 13.74
CA LYS A 158 14.71 19.11 14.76
C LYS A 158 15.88 19.29 15.72
N THR A 159 16.81 18.34 15.74
CA THR A 159 18.01 18.34 16.60
C THR A 159 19.28 18.73 15.84
N SER A 160 19.16 19.09 14.56
CA SER A 160 20.24 19.56 13.69
C SER A 160 20.06 21.05 13.43
#